data_AF-A0A2I1DM75-F1
#
_entry.id   AF-A0A2I1DM75-F1
#
_cell.length_a   1.000
_cell.length_b   1.000
_cell.length_c   1.000
_cell.angle_alpha   90.00
_cell.angle_beta   90.00
_cell.angle_gamma   90.00
#
_symmetry.space_group_name_H-M   'P 1'
#
loop_
_entity.id
_entity.type
_entity.pdbx_description
1 polymer ?
#
loop_
_entity_poly.entity_id
_entity_poly.type
_entity_poly.pdbx_seq_one_letter_code
_entity_poly.pdbx_strand_id
1 'polypeptide(L)'
;MMRELTQEQTEALAIAEKWEKRVSEEIAAATIEPYCPTEAERQEFAQAFERAHEAGEISDKDFARARIEGTLARWQLEAWEAAGKPEPVPDNITDGRPPIESVGVPVVDKALQYINMPAHVFLRNVAYLLNESDDALEIAERRAKDCDKAARLLKEAAALLREADNEPLARNVEALAPWAERGKYGRVYPAGLSGRHMHASQHGDALSAAFAGKRGTPSRKGAIVRALAGCFTVDGPFVEAGGFTIIARIANLCELGTTPNFVRSVMEQSKRTAEPKPEPRRDSSIIGLLSKPKI
;
A
#
# COMPACT_ATOMS: atom_id res chain seq x y z
N MET A 1 35.47 41.24 -19.51
CA MET A 1 36.74 40.79 -18.91
C MET A 1 36.56 39.34 -18.52
N MET A 2 37.16 38.40 -19.27
CA MET A 2 37.32 37.03 -18.77
C MET A 2 38.47 37.08 -17.77
N ARG A 3 38.25 36.63 -16.53
CA ARG A 3 39.33 36.47 -15.55
C ARG A 3 40.24 35.36 -16.07
N GLU A 4 41.50 35.68 -16.33
CA GLU A 4 42.51 34.67 -16.61
C GLU A 4 42.67 33.81 -15.36
N LEU A 5 42.52 32.50 -15.54
CA LEU A 5 42.70 31.53 -14.45
C LEU A 5 44.16 31.55 -14.05
N THR A 6 44.43 31.40 -12.75
CA THR A 6 45.81 31.23 -12.28
C THR A 6 46.35 29.90 -12.80
N GLN A 7 47.67 29.76 -12.84
CA GLN A 7 48.32 28.54 -13.33
C GLN A 7 47.85 27.29 -12.54
N GLU A 8 47.73 27.40 -11.21
CA GLU A 8 47.17 26.34 -10.36
C GLU A 8 45.72 26.00 -10.70
N GLN A 9 44.90 26.99 -11.06
CA GLN A 9 43.50 26.76 -11.45
C GLN A 9 43.41 26.07 -12.82
N THR A 10 44.30 26.41 -13.74
CA THR A 10 44.39 25.78 -15.07
C THR A 10 44.83 24.32 -14.94
N GLU A 11 45.82 24.03 -14.08
CA GLU A 11 46.29 22.68 -13.81
C GLU A 11 45.23 21.83 -13.10
N ALA A 12 44.50 22.40 -12.13
CA ALA A 12 43.39 21.72 -11.46
C ALA A 12 42.24 21.38 -12.42
N LEU A 13 41.90 22.29 -13.35
CA LEU A 13 40.90 22.06 -14.40
C LEU A 13 41.34 20.96 -15.37
N ALA A 14 42.58 20.96 -15.82
CA ALA A 14 43.11 19.92 -16.71
C ALA A 14 43.10 18.53 -16.05
N ILE A 15 43.36 18.46 -14.74
CA ILE A 15 43.25 17.23 -13.96
C ILE A 15 41.77 16.79 -13.86
N ALA A 16 40.86 17.71 -13.56
CA ALA A 16 39.43 17.42 -13.45
C ALA A 16 38.86 16.90 -14.78
N GLU A 17 39.14 17.56 -15.91
CA GLU A 17 38.70 17.13 -17.24
C GLU A 17 39.25 15.75 -17.62
N LYS A 18 40.51 15.47 -17.25
CA LYS A 18 41.13 14.16 -17.51
C LYS A 18 40.47 13.05 -16.69
N TRP A 19 40.12 13.32 -15.43
CA TRP A 19 39.41 12.35 -14.59
C TRP A 19 37.97 12.17 -15.04
N GLU A 20 37.26 13.24 -15.41
CA GLU A 20 35.90 13.18 -15.93
C GLU A 20 35.83 12.33 -17.19
N LYS A 21 36.73 12.56 -18.16
CA LYS A 21 36.83 11.75 -19.37
C LYS A 21 37.09 10.27 -19.07
N ARG A 22 38.04 9.98 -18.17
CA ARG A 22 38.39 8.59 -17.82
C ARG A 22 37.26 7.89 -17.07
N VAL A 23 36.57 8.58 -16.18
CA VAL A 23 35.38 8.06 -15.48
C VAL A 23 34.23 7.83 -16.46
N SER A 24 33.99 8.73 -17.42
CA SER A 24 33.00 8.53 -18.48
C SER A 24 33.32 7.33 -19.37
N GLU A 25 34.60 7.13 -19.73
CA GLU A 25 35.05 5.97 -20.51
C GLU A 25 34.95 4.67 -19.72
N GLU A 26 35.31 4.66 -18.43
CA GLU A 26 35.16 3.50 -17.54
C GLU A 26 33.67 3.16 -17.30
N ILE A 27 32.80 4.15 -17.14
CA ILE A 27 31.34 3.95 -17.02
C ILE A 27 30.74 3.44 -18.35
N ALA A 28 31.17 3.98 -19.49
CA ALA A 28 30.74 3.51 -20.81
C ALA A 28 31.26 2.11 -21.16
N ALA A 29 32.41 1.69 -20.61
CA ALA A 29 32.91 0.33 -20.73
C ALA A 29 32.23 -0.63 -19.73
N ALA A 30 31.71 -0.12 -18.62
CA ALA A 30 31.00 -0.86 -17.58
C ALA A 30 29.48 -0.96 -17.80
N THR A 31 28.97 -0.59 -18.99
CA THR A 31 27.60 -0.95 -19.38
C THR A 31 27.51 -2.47 -19.51
N ILE A 32 27.23 -3.12 -18.38
CA ILE A 32 26.71 -4.46 -18.31
C ILE A 32 25.42 -4.42 -19.15
N GLU A 33 25.44 -5.02 -20.33
CA GLU A 33 24.20 -5.25 -21.06
C GLU A 33 23.22 -5.93 -20.11
N PRO A 34 21.99 -5.42 -19.94
CA PRO A 34 21.04 -6.03 -19.05
C PRO A 34 20.81 -7.47 -19.52
N TYR A 35 21.28 -8.43 -18.73
CA TYR A 35 21.06 -9.85 -19.00
C TYR A 35 19.56 -10.11 -18.97
N CYS A 36 19.01 -10.40 -20.15
CA CYS A 36 17.64 -10.86 -20.32
C CYS A 36 17.67 -12.39 -20.43
N PRO A 37 17.23 -13.14 -19.40
CA PRO A 37 17.21 -14.60 -19.45
C PRO A 37 16.31 -15.07 -20.60
N THR A 38 16.77 -16.12 -21.28
CA THR A 38 16.02 -16.80 -22.34
C THR A 38 14.77 -17.50 -21.77
N GLU A 39 13.83 -17.86 -22.65
CA GLU A 39 12.63 -18.60 -22.22
C GLU A 39 12.98 -19.94 -21.56
N ALA A 40 14.00 -20.64 -22.06
CA ALA A 40 14.47 -21.89 -21.48
C ALA A 40 15.03 -21.69 -20.06
N GLU A 41 15.86 -20.66 -19.85
CA GLU A 41 16.41 -20.33 -18.53
C GLU A 41 15.31 -19.90 -17.55
N ARG A 42 14.29 -19.17 -18.03
CA ARG A 42 13.11 -18.82 -17.21
C ARG A 42 12.33 -20.06 -16.77
N GLN A 43 12.15 -21.02 -17.67
CA GLN A 43 11.47 -22.29 -17.35
C GLN A 43 12.27 -23.16 -16.39
N GLU A 44 13.58 -23.26 -16.59
CA GLU A 44 14.47 -23.99 -15.70
C GLU A 44 14.49 -23.37 -14.29
N PHE A 45 14.58 -22.04 -14.20
CA PHE A 45 14.48 -21.32 -12.94
C PHE A 45 13.13 -21.57 -12.24
N ALA A 46 12.02 -21.50 -12.98
CA ALA A 46 10.69 -21.75 -12.41
C ALA A 46 10.57 -23.17 -11.84
N GLN A 47 11.07 -24.18 -12.54
CA GLN A 47 11.08 -25.57 -12.07
C GLN A 47 12.03 -25.80 -10.89
N ALA A 48 13.20 -25.14 -10.88
CA ALA A 48 14.12 -25.18 -9.75
C ALA A 48 13.49 -24.53 -8.50
N PHE A 49 12.82 -23.40 -8.68
CA PHE A 49 12.11 -22.69 -7.62
C PHE A 49 10.97 -23.53 -7.02
N GLU A 50 10.18 -24.21 -7.86
CA GLU A 50 9.12 -25.14 -7.40
C GLU A 50 9.71 -26.32 -6.63
N ARG A 51 10.78 -26.95 -7.13
CA ARG A 51 11.47 -28.05 -6.42
C ARG A 51 12.05 -27.60 -5.08
N ALA A 52 12.65 -26.41 -5.00
CA ALA A 52 13.18 -25.86 -3.76
C ALA A 52 12.07 -25.60 -2.74
N HIS A 53 10.89 -25.16 -3.17
CA HIS A 53 9.72 -25.06 -2.31
C HIS A 53 9.22 -26.44 -1.83
N GLU A 54 9.10 -27.42 -2.73
CA GLU A 54 8.70 -28.80 -2.37
C GLU A 54 9.69 -29.47 -1.40
N ALA A 55 10.98 -29.15 -1.53
CA ALA A 55 12.03 -29.60 -0.62
C ALA A 55 12.04 -28.86 0.74
N GLY A 56 11.22 -27.82 0.90
CA GLY A 56 11.16 -26.99 2.12
C GLY A 56 12.30 -25.99 2.26
N GLU A 57 13.10 -25.77 1.21
CA GLU A 57 14.16 -24.77 1.18
C GLU A 57 13.59 -23.35 1.08
N ILE A 58 12.39 -23.22 0.53
CA ILE A 58 11.65 -21.95 0.40
C ILE A 58 10.37 -22.05 1.21
N SER A 59 10.18 -21.11 2.13
CA SER A 59 8.98 -21.03 2.96
C SER A 59 7.72 -20.77 2.11
N ASP A 60 6.55 -21.24 2.54
CA ASP A 60 5.26 -20.93 1.90
C ASP A 60 5.06 -19.42 1.70
N LYS A 61 5.55 -18.61 2.65
CA LYS A 61 5.50 -17.14 2.64
C LYS A 61 6.30 -16.58 1.46
N ASP A 62 7.56 -16.98 1.34
CA ASP A 62 8.47 -16.49 0.29
C ASP A 62 8.06 -17.01 -1.08
N PHE A 63 7.61 -18.27 -1.16
CA PHE A 63 7.08 -18.86 -2.37
C PHE A 63 5.85 -18.08 -2.87
N ALA A 64 4.86 -17.87 -2.00
CA ALA A 64 3.65 -17.13 -2.36
C ALA A 64 3.97 -15.68 -2.77
N ARG A 65 4.90 -15.02 -2.07
CA ARG A 65 5.32 -13.65 -2.41
C ARG A 65 5.90 -13.61 -3.82
N ALA A 66 6.89 -14.44 -4.11
CA ALA A 66 7.57 -14.45 -5.40
C ALA A 66 6.61 -14.73 -6.56
N ARG A 67 5.66 -15.67 -6.38
CA ARG A 67 4.62 -15.96 -7.37
C ARG A 67 3.71 -14.76 -7.63
N ILE A 68 3.26 -14.07 -6.57
CA ILE A 68 2.40 -12.91 -6.70
C ILE A 68 3.13 -11.74 -7.37
N GLU A 69 4.34 -11.42 -6.90
CA GLU A 69 5.14 -10.30 -7.43
C GLU A 69 5.55 -10.56 -8.89
N GLY A 70 5.95 -11.79 -9.22
CA GLY A 70 6.25 -12.19 -10.59
C GLY A 70 5.06 -12.04 -11.54
N THR A 71 3.87 -12.49 -11.13
CA THR A 71 2.66 -12.31 -11.94
C THR A 71 2.29 -10.84 -12.10
N LEU A 72 2.40 -10.03 -11.04
CA LEU A 72 2.12 -8.59 -11.11
C LEU A 72 3.10 -7.86 -12.04
N ALA A 73 4.40 -8.19 -11.96
CA ALA A 73 5.43 -7.59 -12.80
C ALA A 73 5.22 -7.94 -14.27
N ARG A 74 4.96 -9.23 -14.57
CA ARG A 74 4.64 -9.68 -15.92
C ARG A 74 3.40 -8.98 -16.47
N TRP A 75 2.32 -8.92 -15.69
CA TRP A 75 1.08 -8.26 -16.11
C TRP A 75 1.28 -6.76 -16.39
N GLN A 76 2.09 -6.07 -15.59
CA GLN A 76 2.46 -4.67 -15.85
C GLN A 76 3.36 -4.48 -17.06
N LEU A 77 4.31 -5.40 -17.29
CA LEU A 77 5.17 -5.38 -18.47
C LEU A 77 4.35 -5.57 -19.74
N GLU A 78 3.47 -6.56 -19.78
CA GLU A 78 2.52 -6.78 -20.88
C GLU A 78 1.59 -5.57 -21.08
N ALA A 79 1.22 -4.89 -19.98
CA ALA A 79 0.46 -3.63 -20.02
C ALA A 79 1.22 -2.53 -20.77
N TRP A 80 2.48 -2.33 -20.38
CA TRP A 80 3.39 -1.33 -20.94
C TRP A 80 3.76 -1.60 -22.40
N GLU A 81 4.07 -2.85 -22.74
CA GLU A 81 4.44 -3.23 -24.09
C GLU A 81 3.29 -3.02 -25.07
N ALA A 82 2.07 -3.45 -24.74
CA ALA A 82 0.94 -3.27 -25.66
C ALA A 82 0.41 -1.82 -25.71
N ALA A 83 0.79 -0.96 -24.76
CA ALA A 83 0.55 0.48 -24.85
C ALA A 83 1.58 1.20 -25.76
N GLY A 84 2.51 0.46 -26.39
CA GLY A 84 3.54 1.03 -27.25
C GLY A 84 4.72 1.61 -26.47
N LYS A 85 4.97 1.12 -25.26
CA LYS A 85 6.09 1.54 -24.38
C LYS A 85 6.11 3.06 -24.14
N PRO A 86 5.00 3.65 -23.67
CA PRO A 86 4.92 5.09 -23.47
C PRO A 86 5.90 5.55 -22.39
N GLU A 87 6.54 6.69 -22.63
CA GLU A 87 7.34 7.43 -21.66
C GLU A 87 6.84 8.88 -21.62
N PRO A 88 6.29 9.37 -20.48
CA PRO A 88 6.13 8.67 -19.19
C PRO A 88 5.04 7.57 -19.22
N VAL A 89 5.14 6.60 -18.30
CA VAL A 89 4.13 5.55 -18.09
C VAL A 89 2.84 6.18 -17.57
N PRO A 90 1.70 6.05 -18.27
CA PRO A 90 0.43 6.58 -17.80
C PRO A 90 -0.10 5.84 -16.57
N ASP A 91 -0.75 6.55 -15.65
CA ASP A 91 -1.35 5.95 -14.44
C ASP A 91 -2.45 4.92 -14.77
N ASN A 92 -3.10 5.05 -15.93
CA ASN A 92 -4.18 4.21 -16.41
C ASN A 92 -3.72 3.12 -17.40
N ILE A 93 -2.42 2.83 -17.49
CA ILE A 93 -1.88 1.86 -18.46
C ILE A 93 -2.45 0.44 -18.29
N THR A 94 -3.03 0.17 -17.12
CA THR A 94 -3.64 -1.10 -16.76
C THR A 94 -5.16 -1.15 -16.95
N ASP A 95 -5.80 -0.05 -17.33
CA ASP A 95 -7.25 0.03 -17.46
C ASP A 95 -7.77 -0.85 -18.61
N GLY A 96 -8.88 -1.57 -18.38
CA GLY A 96 -9.50 -2.44 -19.39
C GLY A 96 -8.74 -3.73 -19.71
N ARG A 97 -7.64 -4.03 -19.00
CA ARG A 97 -6.89 -5.28 -19.17
C ARG A 97 -7.64 -6.49 -18.59
N PRO A 98 -7.41 -7.69 -19.16
CA PRO A 98 -7.92 -8.92 -18.56
C PRO A 98 -7.48 -9.04 -17.09
N PRO A 99 -8.40 -9.47 -16.19
CA PRO A 99 -8.06 -9.67 -14.80
C PRO A 99 -7.01 -10.79 -14.65
N ILE A 100 -6.21 -10.71 -13.60
CA ILE A 100 -5.29 -11.79 -13.22
C ILE A 100 -6.13 -12.93 -12.65
N GLU A 101 -6.14 -14.07 -13.33
CA GLU A 101 -6.97 -15.24 -12.96
C GLU A 101 -6.28 -16.19 -11.99
N SER A 102 -4.95 -16.25 -12.01
CA SER A 102 -4.16 -17.13 -11.15
C SER A 102 -2.73 -16.61 -10.98
N VAL A 103 -2.17 -16.87 -9.80
CA VAL A 103 -0.75 -16.68 -9.49
C VAL A 103 -0.04 -18.02 -9.23
N GLY A 104 -0.77 -19.15 -9.23
CA GLY A 104 -0.23 -20.47 -8.92
C GLY A 104 -0.03 -20.72 -7.43
N VAL A 105 -0.79 -20.02 -6.58
CA VAL A 105 -0.84 -20.26 -5.14
C VAL A 105 -2.28 -20.67 -4.80
N PRO A 106 -2.55 -21.95 -4.49
CA PRO A 106 -3.93 -22.48 -4.49
C PRO A 106 -4.92 -21.71 -3.63
N VAL A 107 -4.50 -21.22 -2.46
CA VAL A 107 -5.38 -20.43 -1.58
C VAL A 107 -5.65 -19.03 -2.12
N VAL A 108 -4.66 -18.41 -2.77
CA VAL A 108 -4.79 -17.07 -3.37
C VAL A 108 -5.66 -17.16 -4.61
N ASP A 109 -5.44 -18.17 -5.45
CA ASP A 109 -6.22 -18.42 -6.65
C ASP A 109 -7.71 -18.66 -6.31
N LYS A 110 -7.98 -19.43 -5.26
CA LYS A 110 -9.35 -19.59 -4.75
C LYS A 110 -9.95 -18.26 -4.27
N ALA A 111 -9.13 -17.40 -3.67
CA ALA A 111 -9.61 -16.12 -3.14
C ALA A 111 -10.00 -15.12 -4.24
N LEU A 112 -9.31 -15.13 -5.38
CA LEU A 112 -9.58 -14.22 -6.52
C LEU A 112 -11.04 -14.26 -7.01
N GLN A 113 -11.75 -15.36 -6.76
CA GLN A 113 -13.17 -15.52 -7.14
C GLN A 113 -14.15 -14.73 -6.25
N TYR A 114 -13.71 -14.27 -5.08
CA TYR A 114 -14.58 -13.70 -4.05
C TYR A 114 -14.20 -12.27 -3.64
N ILE A 115 -13.20 -11.68 -4.30
CA ILE A 115 -12.74 -10.32 -3.98
C ILE A 115 -13.75 -9.28 -4.43
N ASN A 116 -13.78 -8.14 -3.73
CA ASN A 116 -14.64 -6.99 -4.04
C ASN A 116 -13.88 -5.84 -4.73
N MET A 117 -12.66 -6.10 -5.19
CA MET A 117 -11.73 -5.13 -5.75
C MET A 117 -10.99 -5.74 -6.95
N PRO A 118 -10.32 -4.94 -7.80
CA PRO A 118 -9.53 -5.49 -8.89
C PRO A 118 -8.44 -6.46 -8.41
N ALA A 119 -8.22 -7.55 -9.15
CA ALA A 119 -7.27 -8.61 -8.78
C ALA A 119 -5.87 -8.07 -8.49
N HIS A 120 -5.35 -7.15 -9.31
CA HIS A 120 -4.03 -6.56 -9.10
C HIS A 120 -3.93 -5.75 -7.79
N VAL A 121 -5.02 -5.11 -7.33
CA VAL A 121 -5.07 -4.39 -6.04
C VAL A 121 -5.03 -5.38 -4.89
N PHE A 122 -5.85 -6.44 -4.96
CA PHE A 122 -5.84 -7.52 -3.96
C PHE A 122 -4.46 -8.17 -3.86
N LEU A 123 -3.86 -8.53 -4.99
CA LEU A 123 -2.55 -9.17 -5.05
C LEU A 123 -1.43 -8.26 -4.50
N ARG A 124 -1.47 -6.96 -4.78
CA ARG A 124 -0.56 -5.98 -4.15
C ARG A 124 -0.72 -5.93 -2.63
N ASN A 125 -1.95 -5.99 -2.13
CA ASN A 125 -2.20 -6.05 -0.69
C ASN A 125 -1.63 -7.35 -0.07
N VAL A 126 -1.83 -8.50 -0.71
CA VAL A 126 -1.31 -9.78 -0.22
C VAL A 126 0.22 -9.82 -0.26
N ALA A 127 0.86 -9.44 -1.37
CA ALA A 127 2.31 -9.37 -1.49
C ALA A 127 2.92 -8.47 -0.42
N TYR A 128 2.27 -7.33 -0.15
CA TYR A 128 2.67 -6.44 0.92
C TYR A 128 2.62 -7.10 2.30
N LEU A 129 1.52 -7.78 2.63
CA LEU A 129 1.37 -8.51 3.92
C LEU A 129 2.42 -9.63 4.06
N LEU A 130 2.74 -10.31 2.97
CA LEU A 130 3.81 -11.32 2.92
C LEU A 130 5.21 -10.73 3.10
N ASN A 131 5.39 -9.41 2.94
CA ASN A 131 6.66 -8.75 3.19
C ASN A 131 6.76 -8.16 4.61
N GLU A 132 5.73 -8.31 5.45
CA GLU A 132 5.78 -7.76 6.79
C GLU A 132 6.80 -8.49 7.67
N SER A 133 7.66 -7.68 8.28
CA SER A 133 8.62 -8.08 9.31
C SER A 133 7.91 -8.54 10.58
N ASP A 134 8.57 -9.38 11.37
CA ASP A 134 8.09 -9.80 12.68
C ASP A 134 8.08 -8.65 13.70
N ASP A 135 8.93 -7.63 13.50
CA ASP A 135 9.01 -6.40 14.30
C ASP A 135 7.94 -5.36 13.90
N ALA A 136 6.91 -5.78 13.16
CA ALA A 136 5.84 -4.95 12.63
C ALA A 136 5.22 -4.01 13.69
N LEU A 137 4.99 -4.51 14.90
CA LEU A 137 4.40 -3.72 16.00
C LEU A 137 5.38 -2.68 16.57
N GLU A 138 6.66 -3.00 16.66
CA GLU A 138 7.68 -2.04 17.11
C GLU A 138 7.87 -0.92 16.07
N ILE A 139 7.87 -1.28 14.78
CA ILE A 139 7.91 -0.32 13.68
C ILE A 139 6.65 0.57 13.72
N ALA A 140 5.48 0.00 13.98
CA ALA A 140 4.23 0.75 14.12
C ALA A 140 4.30 1.78 15.25
N GLU A 141 4.80 1.38 16.43
CA GLU A 141 4.94 2.27 17.58
C GLU A 141 5.92 3.43 17.32
N ARG A 142 7.06 3.14 16.65
CA ARG A 142 8.00 4.19 16.22
C ARG A 142 7.34 5.15 15.22
N ARG A 143 6.68 4.59 14.20
CA ARG A 143 5.99 5.35 13.16
C ARG A 143 4.89 6.25 13.72
N ALA A 144 4.13 5.77 14.71
CA ALA A 144 3.07 6.55 15.33
C ALA A 144 3.60 7.87 15.92
N LYS A 145 4.75 7.83 16.61
CA LYS A 145 5.40 9.04 17.17
C LYS A 145 5.77 10.04 16.08
N ASP A 146 6.34 9.55 14.98
CA ASP A 146 6.77 10.40 13.87
C ASP A 146 5.56 11.00 13.11
N CYS A 147 4.51 10.20 12.89
CA CYS A 147 3.26 10.64 12.28
C CYS A 147 2.53 11.69 13.13
N ASP A 148 2.41 11.46 14.44
CA ASP A 148 1.79 12.42 15.35
C ASP A 148 2.63 13.72 15.43
N LYS A 149 3.96 13.62 15.41
CA LYS A 149 4.87 14.77 15.31
C LYS A 149 4.67 15.54 14.00
N ALA A 150 4.58 14.84 12.87
CA ALA A 150 4.34 15.46 11.56
C ALA A 150 2.99 16.19 11.52
N ALA A 151 1.92 15.57 12.02
CA ALA A 151 0.60 16.18 12.10
C ALA A 151 0.60 17.44 12.98
N ARG A 152 1.34 17.44 14.10
CA ARG A 152 1.52 18.63 14.95
C ARG A 152 2.27 19.74 14.21
N LEU A 153 3.40 19.43 13.58
CA LEU A 153 4.20 20.42 12.84
C LEU A 153 3.42 21.06 11.70
N LEU A 154 2.57 20.30 11.00
CA LEU A 154 1.68 20.84 9.96
C LEU A 154 0.66 21.84 10.53
N LYS A 155 0.09 21.55 11.70
CA LYS A 155 -0.83 22.48 12.39
C LYS A 155 -0.12 23.75 12.85
N GLU A 156 1.10 23.62 13.39
CA GLU A 156 1.93 24.76 13.81
C GLU A 156 2.33 25.63 12.60
N ALA A 157 2.77 25.02 11.49
CA ALA A 157 3.08 25.73 10.27
C ALA A 157 1.86 26.46 9.68
N ALA A 158 0.68 25.83 9.71
CA ALA A 158 -0.55 26.48 9.29
C ALA A 158 -0.89 27.70 10.17
N ALA A 159 -0.65 27.64 11.48
CA ALA A 159 -0.85 28.79 12.37
C ALA A 159 0.08 29.97 12.03
N LEU A 160 1.38 29.71 11.83
CA LEU A 160 2.35 30.75 11.42
C LEU A 160 1.97 31.40 10.08
N LEU A 161 1.43 30.64 9.14
CA LEU A 161 0.95 31.16 7.86
C LEU A 161 -0.28 32.07 8.00
N ARG A 162 -1.16 31.81 8.98
CA ARG A 162 -2.28 32.71 9.28
C ARG A 162 -1.81 34.01 9.88
N GLU A 163 -0.83 33.97 10.78
CA GLU A 163 -0.21 35.17 11.36
C GLU A 163 0.49 36.03 10.30
N ALA A 164 0.95 35.41 9.22
CA ALA A 164 1.53 36.08 8.05
C ALA A 164 0.49 36.45 6.97
N ASP A 165 -0.81 36.49 7.30
CA ASP A 165 -1.92 36.83 6.40
C ASP A 165 -2.04 35.93 5.14
N ASN A 166 -1.53 34.69 5.18
CA ASN A 166 -1.58 33.74 4.07
C ASN A 166 -2.58 32.59 4.30
N GLU A 167 -3.84 32.97 4.51
CA GLU A 167 -4.95 32.05 4.78
C GLU A 167 -5.13 30.91 3.74
N PRO A 168 -4.99 31.14 2.41
CA PRO A 168 -5.15 30.06 1.44
C PRO A 168 -4.09 28.95 1.58
N LEU A 169 -2.83 29.31 1.85
CA LEU A 169 -1.76 28.34 2.05
C LEU A 169 -1.87 27.66 3.42
N ALA A 170 -2.25 28.40 4.46
CA ALA A 170 -2.50 27.85 5.79
C ALA A 170 -3.54 26.73 5.77
N ARG A 171 -4.66 26.92 5.05
CA ARG A 171 -5.70 25.90 4.90
C ARG A 171 -5.21 24.65 4.19
N ASN A 172 -4.39 24.79 3.14
CA ASN A 172 -3.84 23.65 2.41
C ASN A 172 -2.88 22.84 3.29
N VAL A 173 -2.02 23.52 4.06
CA VAL A 173 -1.06 22.87 4.97
C VAL A 173 -1.78 22.16 6.12
N GLU A 174 -2.78 22.80 6.73
CA GLU A 174 -3.58 22.19 7.79
C GLU A 174 -4.35 20.96 7.32
N ALA A 175 -4.85 20.97 6.07
CA ALA A 175 -5.55 19.84 5.48
C ALA A 175 -4.66 18.58 5.31
N LEU A 176 -3.33 18.73 5.37
CA LEU A 176 -2.40 17.59 5.37
C LEU A 176 -2.27 16.92 6.74
N ALA A 177 -2.57 17.63 7.84
CA ALA A 177 -2.36 17.10 9.19
C ALA A 177 -3.16 15.82 9.49
N PRO A 178 -4.45 15.70 9.11
CA PRO A 178 -5.20 14.45 9.26
C PRO A 178 -4.61 13.29 8.44
N TRP A 179 -3.99 13.57 7.29
CA TRP A 179 -3.36 12.56 6.46
C TRP A 179 -2.02 12.09 7.03
N ALA A 180 -1.20 13.01 7.54
CA ALA A 180 0.01 12.69 8.28
C ALA A 180 -0.30 11.82 9.51
N GLU A 181 -1.35 12.18 10.25
CA GLU A 181 -1.84 11.39 11.39
C GLU A 181 -2.27 9.98 10.96
N ARG A 182 -3.03 9.85 9.87
CA ARG A 182 -3.46 8.54 9.34
C ARG A 182 -2.31 7.65 8.88
N GLY A 183 -1.13 8.20 8.62
CA GLY A 183 0.09 7.44 8.33
C GLY A 183 0.50 6.47 9.44
N LYS A 184 0.04 6.68 10.69
CA LYS A 184 0.27 5.71 11.77
C LYS A 184 -0.46 4.38 11.55
N TYR A 185 -1.57 4.42 10.82
CA TYR A 185 -2.48 3.30 10.58
C TYR A 185 -2.34 2.69 9.18
N GLY A 186 -1.33 3.06 8.42
CA GLY A 186 -1.25 2.64 7.03
C GLY A 186 -0.37 3.50 6.17
N ARG A 187 -0.33 3.15 4.89
CA ARG A 187 0.25 4.01 3.86
C ARG A 187 -0.82 4.97 3.36
N VAL A 188 -0.43 6.22 3.19
CA VAL A 188 -1.25 7.26 2.59
C VAL A 188 -0.65 7.58 1.24
N TYR A 189 -1.39 7.30 0.17
CA TYR A 189 -0.99 7.63 -1.19
C TYR A 189 -1.76 8.87 -1.64
N PRO A 190 -1.09 9.92 -2.13
CA PRO A 190 -1.79 11.05 -2.72
C PRO A 190 -2.52 10.58 -3.98
N ALA A 191 -3.82 10.86 -4.05
CA ALA A 191 -4.71 10.54 -5.16
C ALA A 191 -4.99 11.78 -6.05
N GLY A 192 -4.23 12.86 -5.83
CA GLY A 192 -4.32 14.11 -6.58
C GLY A 192 -4.93 15.26 -5.80
N LEU A 193 -5.07 16.40 -6.48
CA LEU A 193 -5.69 17.62 -5.96
C LEU A 193 -7.00 17.86 -6.74
N SER A 194 -8.12 17.99 -6.03
CA SER A 194 -9.35 18.52 -6.62
C SER A 194 -9.62 19.89 -6.04
N GLY A 195 -9.50 20.92 -6.88
CA GLY A 195 -9.56 22.31 -6.44
C GLY A 195 -8.47 22.61 -5.41
N ARG A 196 -8.87 22.87 -4.16
CA ARG A 196 -7.96 23.16 -3.03
C ARG A 196 -7.79 21.98 -2.04
N HIS A 197 -8.30 20.79 -2.37
CA HIS A 197 -8.28 19.65 -1.46
C HIS A 197 -7.36 18.54 -1.99
N MET A 198 -6.41 18.10 -1.15
CA MET A 198 -5.64 16.88 -1.41
C MET A 198 -6.53 15.67 -1.15
N HIS A 199 -6.76 14.90 -2.21
CA HIS A 199 -7.29 13.55 -2.10
C HIS A 199 -6.12 12.62 -1.80
N ALA A 200 -6.32 11.72 -0.85
CA ALA A 200 -5.41 10.63 -0.60
C ALA A 200 -6.20 9.36 -0.33
N SER A 201 -5.68 8.23 -0.77
CA SER A 201 -6.17 6.93 -0.38
C SER A 201 -5.34 6.42 0.81
N GLN A 202 -6.03 5.91 1.82
CA GLN A 202 -5.38 5.21 2.92
C GLN A 202 -5.52 3.71 2.68
N HIS A 203 -4.39 3.02 2.64
CA HIS A 203 -4.35 1.57 2.61
C HIS A 203 -3.88 1.11 3.98
N GLY A 204 -4.79 0.49 4.74
CA GLY A 204 -4.45 -0.09 6.03
C GLY A 204 -3.40 -1.19 5.86
N ASP A 205 -2.31 -1.10 6.62
CA ASP A 205 -1.28 -2.13 6.67
C ASP A 205 -1.40 -2.97 7.96
N ALA A 206 -0.71 -4.11 8.03
CA ALA A 206 -0.65 -4.88 9.27
C ALA A 206 0.32 -4.26 10.31
N LEU A 207 1.16 -3.30 9.89
CA LEU A 207 1.82 -2.28 10.72
C LEU A 207 0.85 -1.26 11.35
N SER A 208 -0.44 -1.27 11.03
CA SER A 208 -1.31 -0.15 11.41
C SER A 208 -1.43 0.02 12.92
N ALA A 209 -1.23 -1.06 13.70
CA ALA A 209 -1.58 -1.15 15.12
C ALA A 209 -3.01 -0.63 15.45
N ALA A 210 -3.80 -0.28 14.43
CA ALA A 210 -5.10 0.38 14.50
C ALA A 210 -6.16 -0.56 15.04
N PHE A 211 -5.84 -1.86 14.98
CA PHE A 211 -6.79 -2.91 15.20
C PHE A 211 -6.43 -3.64 16.49
N ALA A 212 -7.18 -3.29 17.52
CA ALA A 212 -7.29 -4.06 18.74
C ALA A 212 -7.51 -5.55 18.41
N GLY A 213 -6.62 -6.41 18.89
CA GLY A 213 -6.93 -7.81 19.13
C GLY A 213 -7.97 -7.97 20.25
N LYS A 214 -8.04 -9.14 20.88
CA LYS A 214 -8.90 -9.34 22.05
C LYS A 214 -8.50 -8.34 23.15
N ARG A 215 -9.47 -7.59 23.68
CA ARG A 215 -9.33 -6.63 24.81
C ARG A 215 -8.57 -5.33 24.51
N GLY A 216 -8.44 -4.89 23.27
CA GLY A 216 -7.88 -3.57 22.97
C GLY A 216 -6.37 -3.54 22.69
N THR A 217 -5.66 -4.65 22.87
CA THR A 217 -4.20 -4.72 22.63
C THR A 217 -3.87 -4.85 21.15
N PRO A 218 -2.86 -4.15 20.62
CA PRO A 218 -2.40 -4.35 19.24
C PRO A 218 -2.10 -5.83 18.94
N SER A 219 -2.48 -6.30 17.74
CA SER A 219 -2.23 -7.68 17.32
C SER A 219 -1.91 -7.70 15.83
N ARG A 220 -0.67 -8.07 15.48
CA ARG A 220 -0.22 -8.25 14.09
C ARG A 220 -1.14 -9.23 13.35
N LYS A 221 -1.35 -10.42 13.90
CA LYS A 221 -2.31 -11.41 13.42
C LYS A 221 -3.70 -10.85 13.16
N GLY A 222 -4.23 -10.07 14.12
CA GLY A 222 -5.53 -9.42 13.99
C GLY A 222 -5.55 -8.38 12.86
N ALA A 223 -4.47 -7.63 12.70
CA ALA A 223 -4.33 -6.63 11.64
C ALA A 223 -4.25 -7.28 10.24
N ILE A 224 -3.45 -8.35 10.09
CA ILE A 224 -3.37 -9.16 8.85
C ILE A 224 -4.77 -9.67 8.48
N VAL A 225 -5.49 -10.28 9.43
CA VAL A 225 -6.83 -10.80 9.19
C VAL A 225 -7.81 -9.71 8.77
N ARG A 226 -7.76 -8.51 9.37
CA ARG A 226 -8.66 -7.42 8.98
C ARG A 226 -8.32 -6.83 7.62
N ALA A 227 -7.03 -6.64 7.33
CA ALA A 227 -6.58 -6.17 6.03
C ALA A 227 -7.06 -7.12 4.92
N LEU A 228 -6.93 -8.43 5.14
CA LEU A 228 -7.46 -9.45 4.24
C LEU A 228 -8.98 -9.40 4.16
N ALA A 229 -9.70 -9.35 5.28
CA ALA A 229 -11.16 -9.33 5.30
C ALA A 229 -11.75 -8.13 4.53
N GLY A 230 -11.07 -6.98 4.52
CA GLY A 230 -11.47 -5.81 3.74
C GLY A 230 -11.46 -6.02 2.22
N CYS A 231 -10.79 -7.08 1.73
CA CYS A 231 -10.73 -7.41 0.31
C CYS A 231 -11.90 -8.24 -0.21
N PHE A 232 -12.81 -8.68 0.67
CA PHE A 232 -13.90 -9.59 0.33
C PHE A 232 -15.27 -8.97 0.61
N THR A 233 -16.26 -9.33 -0.20
CA THR A 233 -17.66 -9.11 0.16
C THR A 233 -18.10 -10.22 1.10
N VAL A 234 -18.45 -9.88 2.35
CA VAL A 234 -18.84 -10.85 3.36
C VAL A 234 -20.35 -11.07 3.28
N ASP A 235 -20.77 -11.90 2.32
CA ASP A 235 -22.16 -12.29 2.10
C ASP A 235 -22.39 -13.79 2.38
N GLY A 236 -23.65 -14.23 2.27
CA GLY A 236 -24.05 -15.63 2.46
C GLY A 236 -23.22 -16.60 1.60
N PRO A 237 -23.13 -16.40 0.27
CA PRO A 237 -22.32 -17.22 -0.62
C PRO A 237 -20.84 -17.32 -0.23
N PHE A 238 -20.21 -16.22 0.18
CA PHE A 238 -18.82 -16.23 0.63
C PHE A 238 -18.63 -17.06 1.90
N VAL A 239 -19.55 -16.91 2.87
CA VAL A 239 -19.49 -17.66 4.13
C VAL A 239 -19.72 -19.16 3.88
N GLU A 240 -20.70 -19.52 3.05
CA GLU A 240 -21.03 -20.89 2.66
C GLU A 240 -19.89 -21.58 1.91
N ALA A 241 -19.16 -20.84 1.06
CA ALA A 241 -17.97 -21.33 0.35
C ALA A 241 -16.72 -21.52 1.25
N GLY A 242 -16.84 -21.26 2.55
CA GLY A 242 -15.74 -21.34 3.51
C GLY A 242 -14.83 -20.11 3.48
N GLY A 243 -15.36 -18.92 3.24
CA GLY A 243 -14.61 -17.66 3.13
C GLY A 243 -13.69 -17.36 4.32
N PHE A 244 -14.13 -17.67 5.57
CA PHE A 244 -13.26 -17.53 6.74
C PHE A 244 -12.05 -18.47 6.72
N THR A 245 -12.19 -19.65 6.10
CA THR A 245 -11.09 -20.58 5.87
C THR A 245 -10.12 -20.06 4.82
N ILE A 246 -10.63 -19.42 3.76
CA ILE A 246 -9.79 -18.76 2.74
C ILE A 246 -8.94 -17.67 3.41
N ILE A 247 -9.56 -16.76 4.16
CA ILE A 247 -8.85 -15.69 4.88
C ILE A 247 -7.83 -16.28 5.85
N ALA A 248 -8.20 -17.30 6.64
CA ALA A 248 -7.29 -17.93 7.60
C ALA A 248 -6.07 -18.56 6.92
N ARG A 249 -6.26 -19.23 5.78
CA ARG A 249 -5.17 -19.87 5.04
C ARG A 249 -4.25 -18.84 4.38
N ILE A 250 -4.76 -17.72 3.86
CA ILE A 250 -3.89 -16.63 3.38
C ILE A 250 -3.14 -15.99 4.55
N ALA A 251 -3.83 -15.74 5.67
CA ALA A 251 -3.18 -15.20 6.86
C ALA A 251 -2.06 -16.12 7.37
N ASN A 252 -2.22 -17.45 7.26
CA ASN A 252 -1.17 -18.42 7.61
C ASN A 252 0.08 -18.34 6.73
N LEU A 253 -0.01 -17.83 5.50
CA LEU A 253 1.17 -17.52 4.71
C LEU A 253 1.98 -16.36 5.33
N CYS A 254 1.32 -15.47 6.08
CA CYS A 254 1.96 -14.31 6.72
C CYS A 254 2.38 -14.60 8.17
N GLU A 255 1.49 -15.23 8.94
CA GLU A 255 1.64 -15.56 10.35
C GLU A 255 0.90 -16.87 10.69
N LEU A 256 1.66 -17.91 11.09
CA LEU A 256 1.15 -19.26 11.34
C LEU A 256 0.10 -19.33 12.47
N GLY A 257 -0.76 -20.34 12.38
CA GLY A 257 -1.73 -20.69 13.42
C GLY A 257 -3.01 -19.84 13.43
N THR A 258 -3.30 -19.09 12.38
CA THR A 258 -4.58 -18.43 12.15
C THR A 258 -5.66 -19.47 11.85
N THR A 259 -6.79 -19.40 12.55
CA THR A 259 -7.92 -20.31 12.40
C THR A 259 -9.17 -19.59 11.88
N PRO A 260 -10.09 -20.29 11.20
CA PRO A 260 -11.35 -19.67 10.75
C PRO A 260 -12.17 -19.06 11.90
N ASN A 261 -12.12 -19.67 13.10
CA ASN A 261 -12.78 -19.15 14.30
C ASN A 261 -12.15 -17.84 14.78
N PHE A 262 -10.82 -17.72 14.70
CA PHE A 262 -10.14 -16.47 14.99
C PHE A 262 -10.54 -15.38 13.99
N VAL A 263 -10.60 -15.70 12.69
CA VAL A 263 -11.05 -14.78 11.65
C VAL A 263 -12.47 -14.26 11.95
N ARG A 264 -13.41 -15.17 12.24
CA ARG A 264 -14.78 -14.81 12.62
C ARG A 264 -14.80 -13.87 13.83
N SER A 265 -14.04 -14.19 14.88
CA SER A 265 -13.96 -13.37 16.10
C SER A 265 -13.43 -11.96 15.82
N VAL A 266 -12.44 -11.82 14.95
CA VAL A 266 -11.87 -10.51 14.56
C VAL A 266 -12.90 -9.69 13.78
N MET A 267 -13.65 -10.33 12.88
CA MET A 267 -14.67 -9.66 12.08
C MET A 267 -15.90 -9.25 12.91
N GLU A 268 -16.31 -10.05 13.89
CA GLU A 268 -17.40 -9.72 14.81
C GLU A 268 -17.05 -8.57 15.77
N GLN A 269 -15.79 -8.47 16.21
CA GLN A 269 -15.33 -7.36 17.04
C GLN A 269 -15.49 -6.00 16.34
N SER A 270 -15.23 -5.93 15.04
CA SER A 270 -15.41 -4.72 14.23
C SER A 270 -16.85 -4.21 14.23
N LYS A 271 -17.85 -5.12 14.29
CA LYS A 271 -19.27 -4.73 14.38
C LYS A 271 -19.65 -4.15 15.73
N ARG A 272 -18.94 -4.50 16.81
CA ARG A 272 -19.22 -4.00 18.17
C ARG A 272 -18.54 -2.67 18.47
N THR A 273 -17.41 -2.37 17.80
CA THR A 273 -16.64 -1.13 18.01
C THR A 273 -17.01 0.00 17.05
N ALA A 274 -17.83 -0.26 16.03
CA ALA A 274 -18.45 0.81 15.25
C ALA A 274 -19.54 1.44 16.13
N GLU A 275 -19.33 2.67 16.59
CA GLU A 275 -20.41 3.43 17.23
C GLU A 275 -21.63 3.44 16.30
N PRO A 276 -22.84 3.12 16.81
CA PRO A 276 -24.03 3.25 15.98
C PRO A 276 -24.10 4.69 15.49
N LYS A 277 -24.23 4.89 14.17
CA LYS A 277 -24.50 6.21 13.60
C LYS A 277 -25.62 6.83 14.45
N PRO A 278 -25.46 8.04 15.00
CA PRO A 278 -26.57 8.69 15.68
C PRO A 278 -27.72 8.72 14.68
N GLU A 279 -28.84 8.07 15.02
CA GLU A 279 -30.05 8.17 14.22
C GLU A 279 -30.34 9.65 14.00
N PRO A 280 -30.69 10.07 12.78
CA PRO A 280 -31.10 11.45 12.57
C PRO A 280 -32.29 11.71 13.47
N ARG A 281 -32.06 12.45 14.57
CA ARG A 281 -33.14 12.96 15.39
C ARG A 281 -34.03 13.75 14.45
N ARG A 282 -35.20 13.21 14.12
CA ARG A 282 -36.26 13.99 13.49
C ARG A 282 -36.54 15.12 14.43
N ASP A 283 -36.14 16.31 14.02
CA ASP A 283 -36.40 17.54 14.74
C ASP A 283 -37.93 17.75 14.74
N SER A 284 -38.59 17.30 15.82
CA SER A 284 -40.03 17.43 16.00
C SER A 284 -40.46 18.88 16.25
N SER A 285 -39.52 19.82 16.25
CA SER A 285 -39.72 21.26 16.37
C SER A 285 -40.52 21.86 15.20
N ILE A 286 -40.49 21.28 13.99
CA ILE A 286 -41.29 21.77 12.86
C ILE A 286 -42.77 21.35 12.96
N ILE A 287 -43.06 20.17 13.51
CA ILE A 287 -44.44 19.67 13.63
C ILE A 287 -45.25 20.51 14.64
N GLY A 288 -44.60 21.04 15.69
CA GLY A 288 -45.23 21.97 16.63
C GLY A 288 -45.57 23.35 16.06
N LEU A 289 -44.86 23.80 15.01
CA LEU A 289 -45.09 25.10 14.36
C LEU A 289 -46.26 25.09 13.37
N LEU A 290 -46.55 23.94 12.75
CA LEU A 290 -47.65 23.77 11.80
C LEU A 290 -48.98 23.41 12.48
N SER A 291 -48.99 23.18 13.79
CA SER A 291 -50.16 22.72 14.55
C SER A 291 -50.92 23.84 15.28
N LYS A 292 -50.61 25.12 15.02
CA LYS A 292 -51.39 26.22 15.61
C LYS A 292 -52.79 26.26 14.98
N PRO A 293 -53.88 26.22 15.78
CA PRO A 293 -55.21 26.45 15.25
C PRO A 293 -55.32 27.91 14.77
N LYS A 294 -55.99 28.11 13.63
CA LYS A 294 -56.42 29.45 13.19
C LYS A 294 -57.32 30.03 14.29
N ILE A 295 -56.93 31.18 14.82
CA ILE A 295 -57.81 32.07 15.60
C ILE A 295 -58.88 32.61 14.66
#